data_AF-A0A0G1RD79-F1
#
_entry.id   AF-A0A0G1RD79-F1
#
_cell.length_a   1.000
_cell.length_b   1.000
_cell.length_c   1.000
_cell.angle_alpha   90.00
_cell.angle_beta   90.00
_cell.angle_gamma   90.00
#
_symmetry.space_group_name_H-M   'P 1'
#
loop_
_entity.id
_entity.type
_entity.pdbx_description
1 polymer ?
#
loop_
_entity_poly.entity_id
_entity_poly.type
_entity_poly.pdbx_seq_one_letter_code
_entity_poly.pdbx_strand_id
1 'polypeptide(L)'
;MAGIDPNQSPKEIMQLIAQAREKVGGEETAIGLVCEALEMYQDVMVNLFLEKCLIYHHIMMTERDNPGKKNKASAKEASRLWKKTLQDAEAYIDFYHLRRWRSRLYRFWGRWYDSQERFRKSVPYYKLAIKLAKQDPDWTQKGIPRWLELEGFLGFASITGGNVRKGLRQLQKIYKKYDRGTGKSLRQKDYATWAIWKTGIPIWIGRAIISGKVKMEKREYAKWLQEAEGLLSVPPGTKSWVKNFGFRKNEIAAIRRELKL
;
A
#
# COMPACT_ATOMS: atom_id res chain seq x y z
N MET A 1 25.06 -8.19 22.89
CA MET A 1 25.39 -6.75 22.82
C MET A 1 24.10 -5.96 22.94
N ALA A 2 24.11 -4.84 23.66
CA ALA A 2 22.93 -3.96 23.70
C ALA A 2 22.82 -3.25 22.36
N GLY A 3 21.80 -3.60 21.57
CA GLY A 3 21.48 -2.92 20.29
C GLY A 3 20.74 -1.61 20.52
N ILE A 4 20.46 -0.89 19.45
CA ILE A 4 19.65 0.34 19.48
C ILE A 4 18.17 -0.02 19.70
N ASP A 5 17.54 0.63 20.68
CA ASP A 5 16.08 0.54 20.83
C ASP A 5 15.42 1.45 19.77
N PRO A 6 14.50 0.94 18.93
CA PRO A 6 13.78 1.73 17.93
C PRO A 6 13.02 2.94 18.48
N ASN A 7 12.79 3.02 19.79
CA ASN A 7 12.13 4.15 20.45
C ASN A 7 13.10 5.26 20.88
N GLN A 8 14.42 5.05 20.74
CA GLN A 8 15.41 6.07 21.09
C GLN A 8 15.40 7.23 20.10
N SER A 9 15.50 8.44 20.63
CA SER A 9 15.70 9.65 19.86
C SER A 9 17.08 9.65 19.20
N PRO A 10 17.28 10.42 18.11
CA PRO A 10 18.59 10.58 17.50
C PRO A 10 19.67 11.04 18.49
N LYS A 11 19.29 11.88 19.46
CA LYS A 11 20.21 12.36 20.50
C LYS A 11 20.67 11.23 21.42
N GLU A 12 19.76 10.35 21.85
CA GLU A 12 20.08 9.20 22.70
C GLU A 12 20.96 8.19 21.97
N ILE A 13 20.68 7.92 20.69
CA ILE A 13 21.52 7.04 19.86
C ILE A 13 22.94 7.59 19.74
N MET A 14 23.08 8.89 19.47
CA MET A 14 24.40 9.53 19.40
C MET A 14 25.14 9.50 20.75
N GLN A 15 24.42 9.63 21.87
CA GLN A 15 25.01 9.49 23.20
C GLN A 15 25.49 8.07 23.47
N LEU A 16 24.73 7.05 23.07
CA LEU A 16 25.15 5.64 23.18
C LEU A 16 26.42 5.36 22.36
N ILE A 17 26.47 5.85 21.12
CA ILE A 17 27.64 5.71 20.24
C ILE A 17 28.86 6.39 20.88
N ALA A 18 28.68 7.62 21.39
CA ALA A 18 29.76 8.34 22.07
C ALA A 18 30.24 7.57 23.31
N GLN A 19 29.33 7.10 24.17
CA GLN A 19 29.68 6.29 25.34
C GLN A 19 30.40 4.99 24.98
N ALA A 20 30.02 4.32 23.89
CA ALA A 20 30.72 3.13 23.41
C ALA A 20 32.14 3.46 22.93
N ARG A 21 32.31 4.57 22.20
CA ARG A 21 33.60 5.04 21.69
C ARG A 21 34.58 5.42 22.81
N GLU A 22 34.11 5.98 23.92
CA GLU A 22 34.99 6.37 25.04
C GLU A 22 35.50 5.18 25.88
N LYS A 23 35.00 3.95 25.65
CA LYS A 23 35.50 2.75 26.34
C LYS A 23 36.72 2.20 25.61
N VAL A 24 37.77 1.85 26.37
CA VAL A 24 38.95 1.14 25.83
C VAL A 24 38.51 -0.18 25.17
N GLY A 25 38.79 -0.35 23.88
CA GLY A 25 38.35 -1.51 23.09
C GLY A 25 36.88 -1.45 22.63
N GLY A 26 36.23 -0.29 22.73
CA GLY A 26 34.82 -0.09 22.38
C GLY A 26 34.55 0.20 20.91
N GLU A 27 35.57 0.27 20.05
CA GLU A 27 35.49 0.71 18.66
C GLU A 27 34.53 -0.16 17.82
N GLU A 28 34.64 -1.48 17.94
CA GLU A 28 33.78 -2.42 17.21
C GLU A 28 32.31 -2.26 17.63
N THR A 29 32.05 -2.06 18.93
CA THR A 29 30.69 -1.79 19.44
C THR A 29 30.17 -0.46 18.91
N ALA A 30 30.98 0.59 18.92
CA ALA A 30 30.59 1.90 18.40
C ALA A 30 30.28 1.85 16.90
N ILE A 31 31.10 1.16 16.10
CA ILE A 31 30.84 0.94 14.66
C ILE A 31 29.55 0.15 14.47
N GLY A 32 29.32 -0.91 15.24
CA GLY A 32 28.08 -1.69 15.20
C GLY A 32 26.84 -0.83 15.43
N LEU A 33 26.85 0.02 16.46
CA LEU A 33 25.77 0.96 16.74
C LEU A 33 25.57 1.98 15.61
N VAL A 34 26.66 2.52 15.04
CA VAL A 34 26.56 3.42 13.88
C VAL A 34 25.90 2.73 12.68
N CYS A 35 26.30 1.49 12.37
CA CYS A 35 25.71 0.72 11.28
C CYS A 35 24.22 0.43 11.50
N GLU A 36 23.83 0.03 12.72
CA GLU A 36 22.43 -0.21 13.10
C GLU A 36 21.60 1.08 13.00
N ALA A 37 22.13 2.21 13.47
CA ALA A 37 21.46 3.52 13.36
C ALA A 37 21.23 3.92 11.90
N LEU A 38 22.27 3.79 11.07
CA LEU A 38 22.19 4.11 9.64
C LEU A 38 21.14 3.25 8.94
N GLU A 39 21.10 1.95 9.22
CA GLU A 39 20.11 1.03 8.65
C GLU A 39 18.68 1.42 9.04
N MET A 40 18.46 1.75 10.33
CA MET A 40 17.17 2.21 10.84
C MET A 40 16.71 3.51 10.14
N TYR A 41 17.58 4.51 10.05
CA TYR A 41 17.23 5.79 9.41
C TYR A 41 16.99 5.65 7.91
N GLN A 42 17.74 4.79 7.22
CA GLN A 42 17.50 4.47 5.81
C GLN A 42 16.11 3.88 5.58
N ASP A 43 15.68 2.95 6.44
CA ASP A 43 14.32 2.39 6.38
C ASP A 43 13.24 3.45 6.63
N VAL A 44 13.46 4.35 7.59
CA VAL A 44 12.56 5.49 7.85
C VAL A 44 12.46 6.39 6.62
N MET A 45 13.58 6.75 6.00
CA MET A 45 13.61 7.61 4.81
C MET A 45 12.84 7.00 3.64
N VAL A 46 13.02 5.71 3.37
CA VAL A 46 12.24 5.03 2.33
C VAL A 46 10.75 5.08 2.65
N ASN A 47 10.34 4.79 3.89
CA ASN A 47 8.93 4.87 4.28
C ASN A 47 8.35 6.28 4.08
N LEU A 48 9.09 7.34 4.41
CA LEU A 48 8.63 8.72 4.21
C LEU A 48 8.42 9.07 2.73
N PHE A 49 9.30 8.62 1.83
CA PHE A 49 9.07 8.76 0.40
C PHE A 49 7.78 8.05 -0.06
N LEU A 50 7.57 6.83 0.43
CA LEU A 50 6.40 6.03 0.07
C LEU A 50 5.11 6.61 0.67
N GLU A 51 5.15 7.17 1.87
CA GLU A 51 4.02 7.88 2.49
C GLU A 51 3.66 9.14 1.69
N LYS A 52 4.66 9.91 1.27
CA LYS A 52 4.46 11.05 0.37
C LYS A 52 3.78 10.64 -0.94
N CYS A 53 4.13 9.47 -1.49
CA CYS A 53 3.43 8.89 -2.63
C CYS A 53 1.95 8.55 -2.33
N LEU A 54 1.64 8.02 -1.14
CA LEU A 54 0.25 7.76 -0.72
C LEU A 54 -0.56 9.05 -0.61
N ILE A 55 0.03 10.12 -0.07
CA ILE A 55 -0.62 11.43 0.05
C ILE A 55 -1.00 11.95 -1.35
N TYR A 56 -0.07 11.95 -2.31
CA TYR A 56 -0.38 12.38 -3.68
C TYR A 56 -1.43 11.50 -4.36
N HIS A 57 -1.37 10.19 -4.12
CA HIS A 57 -2.40 9.27 -4.60
C HIS A 57 -3.77 9.60 -3.99
N HIS A 58 -3.86 9.93 -2.70
CA HIS A 58 -5.11 10.34 -2.07
C HIS A 58 -5.64 11.65 -2.63
N ILE A 59 -4.79 12.65 -2.89
CA ILE A 59 -5.19 13.89 -3.57
C ILE A 59 -5.83 13.57 -4.93
N MET A 60 -5.19 12.72 -5.73
CA MET A 60 -5.75 12.30 -7.02
C MET A 60 -7.08 11.57 -6.89
N MET A 61 -7.23 10.71 -5.88
CA MET A 61 -8.49 10.00 -5.61
C MET A 61 -9.60 10.96 -5.20
N THR A 62 -9.32 11.92 -4.31
CA THR A 62 -10.26 12.95 -3.90
C THR A 62 -10.77 13.73 -5.10
N GLU A 63 -9.87 14.21 -5.97
CA GLU A 63 -10.28 14.96 -7.16
C GLU A 63 -11.06 14.10 -8.18
N ARG A 64 -10.78 12.80 -8.26
CA ARG A 64 -11.54 11.87 -9.12
C ARG A 64 -12.97 11.66 -8.61
N ASP A 65 -13.11 11.41 -7.31
CA ASP A 65 -14.36 10.98 -6.67
C ASP A 65 -15.21 12.16 -6.13
N ASN A 66 -14.69 13.40 -6.21
CA ASN A 66 -15.38 14.63 -5.82
C ASN A 66 -16.66 14.84 -6.67
N PRO A 67 -17.85 14.95 -6.06
CA PRO A 67 -19.10 15.22 -6.77
C PRO A 67 -19.22 16.66 -7.30
N GLY A 68 -18.42 17.59 -6.77
CA GLY A 68 -18.39 18.98 -7.19
C GLY A 68 -17.46 19.26 -8.38
N LYS A 69 -17.10 20.53 -8.56
CA LYS A 69 -16.16 20.94 -9.62
C LYS A 69 -14.76 20.40 -9.32
N LYS A 70 -14.30 19.46 -10.16
CA LYS A 70 -12.97 18.83 -10.06
C LYS A 70 -11.84 19.84 -10.28
N ASN A 71 -10.86 19.85 -9.39
CA ASN A 71 -9.65 20.64 -9.56
C ASN A 71 -8.60 19.86 -10.37
N LYS A 72 -8.72 19.94 -11.70
CA LYS A 72 -7.81 19.26 -12.63
C LYS A 72 -6.34 19.69 -12.45
N ALA A 73 -6.09 20.94 -12.04
CA ALA A 73 -4.73 21.44 -11.79
C ALA A 73 -4.10 20.75 -10.58
N SER A 74 -4.85 20.62 -9.48
CA SER A 74 -4.43 19.88 -8.29
C SER A 74 -4.08 18.42 -8.62
N ALA A 75 -4.95 17.73 -9.36
CA ALA A 75 -4.71 16.34 -9.76
C ALA A 75 -3.47 16.18 -10.66
N LYS A 76 -3.25 17.11 -11.59
CA LYS A 76 -2.07 17.12 -12.48
C LYS A 76 -0.78 17.34 -11.68
N GLU A 77 -0.80 18.30 -10.75
CA GLU A 77 0.37 18.59 -9.91
C GLU A 77 0.69 17.43 -8.96
N ALA A 78 -0.32 16.83 -8.32
CA ALA A 78 -0.15 15.64 -7.50
C ALA A 78 0.47 14.48 -8.29
N SER A 79 0.03 14.24 -9.54
CA SER A 79 0.63 13.20 -10.39
C SER A 79 2.11 13.47 -10.71
N ARG A 80 2.46 14.73 -11.00
CA ARG A 80 3.84 15.15 -11.27
C ARG A 80 4.73 14.94 -10.04
N LEU A 81 4.28 15.41 -8.88
CA LEU A 81 5.01 15.28 -7.62
C LEU A 81 5.12 13.82 -7.17
N TRP A 82 4.10 13.00 -7.40
CA TRP A 82 4.15 11.56 -7.16
C TRP A 82 5.25 10.91 -8.00
N LYS A 83 5.28 11.18 -9.32
CA LYS A 83 6.33 10.64 -10.20
C LYS A 83 7.72 11.03 -9.73
N LYS A 84 7.94 12.33 -9.41
CA LYS A 84 9.23 12.82 -8.90
C LYS A 84 9.61 12.09 -7.61
N THR A 85 8.69 11.97 -6.66
CA THR A 85 8.92 11.27 -5.39
C THR A 85 9.29 9.79 -5.60
N LEU A 86 8.71 9.11 -6.60
CA LEU A 86 9.11 7.75 -6.94
C LEU A 86 10.52 7.66 -7.50
N GLN A 87 10.93 8.63 -8.33
CA GLN A 87 12.28 8.70 -8.85
C GLN A 87 13.30 8.97 -7.73
N ASP A 88 12.96 9.88 -6.81
CA ASP A 88 13.79 10.17 -5.63
C ASP A 88 13.93 8.92 -4.73
N ALA A 89 12.82 8.19 -4.49
CA ALA A 89 12.82 6.95 -3.72
C ALA A 89 13.65 5.84 -4.38
N GLU A 90 13.53 5.70 -5.70
CA GLU A 90 14.31 4.74 -6.49
C GLU A 90 15.81 5.04 -6.44
N ALA A 91 16.19 6.31 -6.66
CA ALA A 91 17.59 6.73 -6.56
C ALA A 91 18.15 6.48 -5.15
N TYR A 92 17.38 6.77 -4.10
CA TYR A 92 17.79 6.52 -2.72
C TYR A 92 17.98 5.02 -2.43
N ILE A 93 17.02 4.18 -2.83
CA ILE A 93 17.11 2.73 -2.68
C ILE A 93 18.33 2.17 -3.41
N ASP A 94 18.65 2.72 -4.58
CA ASP A 94 19.73 2.22 -5.42
C ASP A 94 21.09 2.61 -4.88
N PHE A 95 21.23 3.86 -4.43
CA PHE A 95 22.43 4.41 -3.81
C PHE A 95 22.80 3.65 -2.52
N TYR A 96 21.84 3.37 -1.66
CA TYR A 96 22.07 2.64 -0.39
C TYR A 96 21.86 1.12 -0.50
N HIS A 97 21.68 0.59 -1.72
CA HIS A 97 21.50 -0.84 -2.00
C HIS A 97 20.38 -1.53 -1.18
N LEU A 98 19.29 -0.81 -0.92
CA LEU A 98 18.19 -1.22 -0.04
C LEU A 98 17.21 -2.19 -0.73
N ARG A 99 17.72 -3.31 -1.26
CA ARG A 99 16.98 -4.26 -2.14
C ARG A 99 15.66 -4.76 -1.55
N ARG A 100 15.57 -4.90 -0.23
CA ARG A 100 14.35 -5.29 0.51
C ARG A 100 13.14 -4.38 0.22
N TRP A 101 13.38 -3.14 -0.17
CA TRP A 101 12.32 -2.15 -0.47
C TRP A 101 11.81 -2.18 -1.92
N ARG A 102 12.45 -2.93 -2.83
CA ARG A 102 12.09 -2.96 -4.26
C ARG A 102 10.66 -3.42 -4.49
N SER A 103 10.15 -4.36 -3.67
CA SER A 103 8.74 -4.79 -3.71
C SER A 103 7.78 -3.60 -3.60
N ARG A 104 7.96 -2.75 -2.57
CA ARG A 104 7.17 -1.54 -2.35
C ARG A 104 7.38 -0.52 -3.47
N LEU A 105 8.61 -0.26 -3.88
CA LEU A 105 8.88 0.68 -4.97
C LEU A 105 8.09 0.29 -6.23
N TYR A 106 8.15 -0.99 -6.64
CA TYR A 106 7.40 -1.47 -7.79
C TYR A 106 5.88 -1.42 -7.58
N ARG A 107 5.38 -1.69 -6.37
CA ARG A 107 3.96 -1.47 -6.03
C ARG A 107 3.55 -0.03 -6.36
N PHE A 108 4.32 0.97 -5.94
CA PHE A 108 3.96 2.36 -6.16
C PHE A 108 4.13 2.81 -7.61
N TRP A 109 5.15 2.34 -8.33
CA TRP A 109 5.25 2.55 -9.78
C TRP A 109 4.04 1.98 -10.51
N GLY A 110 3.61 0.77 -10.16
CA GLY A 110 2.39 0.17 -10.70
C GLY A 110 1.15 1.03 -10.45
N ARG A 111 0.99 1.51 -9.21
CA ARG A 111 -0.14 2.39 -8.84
C ARG A 111 -0.12 3.74 -9.55
N TRP A 112 1.07 4.31 -9.77
CA TRP A 112 1.22 5.52 -10.56
C TRP A 112 0.81 5.28 -12.02
N TYR A 113 1.24 4.17 -12.63
CA TYR A 113 0.77 3.83 -13.98
C TYR A 113 -0.73 3.59 -14.07
N ASP A 114 -1.33 2.94 -13.06
CA ASP A 114 -2.79 2.78 -12.99
C ASP A 114 -3.51 4.13 -12.88
N SER A 115 -2.95 5.09 -12.13
CA SER A 115 -3.55 6.44 -12.00
C SER A 115 -3.50 7.24 -13.30
N GLN A 116 -2.61 6.86 -14.22
CA GLN A 116 -2.51 7.41 -15.57
C GLN A 116 -3.27 6.56 -16.61
N GLU A 117 -4.08 5.59 -16.18
CA GLU A 117 -4.81 4.64 -17.04
C GLU A 117 -3.89 3.79 -17.94
N ARG A 118 -2.59 3.70 -17.61
CA ARG A 118 -1.59 2.93 -18.35
C ARG A 118 -1.48 1.51 -17.80
N PHE A 119 -2.61 0.80 -17.71
CA PHE A 119 -2.74 -0.50 -17.05
C PHE A 119 -1.82 -1.59 -17.61
N ARG A 120 -1.56 -1.60 -18.92
CA ARG A 120 -0.60 -2.55 -19.50
C ARG A 120 0.82 -2.35 -18.95
N LYS A 121 1.19 -1.12 -18.59
CA LYS A 121 2.49 -0.81 -18.00
C LYS A 121 2.55 -1.08 -16.50
N SER A 122 1.44 -1.08 -15.76
CA SER A 122 1.45 -1.41 -14.32
C SER A 122 1.59 -2.91 -14.05
N VAL A 123 1.05 -3.77 -14.92
CA VAL A 123 1.13 -5.23 -14.81
C VAL A 123 2.55 -5.77 -14.53
N PRO A 124 3.61 -5.42 -15.30
CA PRO A 124 4.96 -5.90 -15.03
C PRO A 124 5.47 -5.46 -13.65
N TYR A 125 5.18 -4.22 -13.22
CA TYR A 125 5.57 -3.76 -11.89
C TYR A 125 4.88 -4.56 -10.78
N TYR A 126 3.59 -4.86 -10.89
CA TYR A 126 2.92 -5.70 -9.89
C TYR A 126 3.48 -7.12 -9.85
N LYS A 127 3.85 -7.70 -11.00
CA LYS A 127 4.51 -9.01 -11.02
C LYS A 127 5.87 -8.98 -10.32
N LEU A 128 6.68 -7.95 -10.58
CA LEU A 128 7.97 -7.76 -9.91
C LEU A 128 7.79 -7.55 -8.39
N ALA A 129 6.81 -6.73 -7.99
CA ALA A 129 6.47 -6.52 -6.60
C ALA A 129 6.08 -7.83 -5.90
N ILE A 130 5.22 -8.65 -6.51
CA ILE A 130 4.82 -9.96 -5.96
C ILE A 130 6.03 -10.89 -5.81
N LYS A 131 6.92 -10.94 -6.80
CA LYS A 131 8.13 -11.77 -6.75
C LYS A 131 9.03 -11.41 -5.56
N LEU A 132 9.09 -10.12 -5.21
CA LEU A 132 9.93 -9.61 -4.13
C LEU A 132 9.19 -9.43 -2.80
N ALA A 133 7.89 -9.75 -2.73
CA ALA A 133 7.06 -9.43 -1.56
C ALA A 133 7.53 -10.10 -0.26
N LYS A 134 8.20 -11.27 -0.34
CA LYS A 134 8.76 -11.96 0.82
C LYS A 134 10.08 -11.36 1.33
N GLN A 135 10.69 -10.45 0.59
CA GLN A 135 11.88 -9.71 1.02
C GLN A 135 11.49 -8.38 1.69
N ASP A 136 10.22 -7.98 1.60
CA ASP A 136 9.74 -6.71 2.15
C ASP A 136 9.81 -6.70 3.68
N PRO A 137 10.29 -5.60 4.30
CA PRO A 137 10.33 -5.45 5.76
C PRO A 137 8.99 -5.71 6.46
N ASP A 138 7.85 -5.39 5.82
CA ASP A 138 6.55 -5.67 6.41
C ASP A 138 6.27 -7.17 6.50
N TRP A 139 6.81 -7.98 5.60
CA TRP A 139 6.74 -9.43 5.74
C TRP A 139 7.79 -9.94 6.74
N THR A 140 9.06 -9.59 6.54
CA THR A 140 10.16 -10.17 7.32
C THR A 140 10.13 -9.75 8.79
N GLN A 141 9.66 -8.54 9.11
CA GLN A 141 9.61 -8.02 10.47
C GLN A 141 8.21 -8.11 11.09
N LYS A 142 7.15 -7.90 10.30
CA LYS A 142 5.76 -7.79 10.82
C LYS A 142 4.85 -8.95 10.41
N GLY A 143 5.29 -9.82 9.50
CA GLY A 143 4.49 -10.93 8.97
C GLY A 143 3.26 -10.46 8.16
N ILE A 144 3.31 -9.27 7.56
CA ILE A 144 2.22 -8.70 6.75
C ILE A 144 2.34 -9.21 5.30
N PRO A 145 1.35 -9.97 4.79
CA PRO A 145 1.44 -10.63 3.49
C PRO A 145 1.07 -9.69 2.33
N ARG A 146 1.93 -8.72 1.99
CA ARG A 146 1.65 -7.69 0.95
C ARG A 146 1.29 -8.25 -0.42
N TRP A 147 1.68 -9.48 -0.75
CA TRP A 147 1.26 -10.11 -2.00
C TRP A 147 -0.26 -10.21 -2.13
N LEU A 148 -1.03 -10.22 -1.04
CA LEU A 148 -2.49 -10.23 -1.10
C LEU A 148 -3.04 -8.95 -1.73
N GLU A 149 -2.48 -7.79 -1.38
CA GLU A 149 -2.85 -6.50 -1.97
C GLU A 149 -2.43 -6.44 -3.45
N LEU A 150 -1.19 -6.88 -3.73
CA LEU A 150 -0.61 -6.84 -5.07
C LEU A 150 -1.31 -7.77 -6.06
N GLU A 151 -1.75 -8.96 -5.62
CA GLU A 151 -2.59 -9.85 -6.42
C GLU A 151 -3.92 -9.17 -6.78
N GLY A 152 -4.45 -8.34 -5.88
CA GLY A 152 -5.62 -7.52 -6.11
C GLY A 152 -5.38 -6.44 -7.18
N PHE A 153 -4.30 -5.65 -7.05
CA PHE A 153 -3.93 -4.66 -8.07
C PHE A 153 -3.69 -5.30 -9.44
N LEU A 154 -2.97 -6.42 -9.48
CA LEU A 154 -2.74 -7.17 -10.71
C LEU A 154 -4.04 -7.66 -11.34
N GLY A 155 -4.99 -8.11 -10.52
CA GLY A 155 -6.33 -8.50 -10.98
C GLY A 155 -7.06 -7.33 -11.64
N PHE A 156 -7.09 -6.17 -10.98
CA PHE A 156 -7.71 -4.96 -11.52
C PHE A 156 -7.04 -4.48 -12.82
N ALA A 157 -5.71 -4.34 -12.82
CA ALA A 157 -4.95 -3.95 -14.00
C ALA A 157 -5.12 -4.93 -15.18
N SER A 158 -5.33 -6.22 -14.88
CA SER A 158 -5.65 -7.22 -15.91
C SER A 158 -7.03 -7.00 -16.52
N ILE A 159 -8.05 -6.66 -15.71
CA ILE A 159 -9.38 -6.34 -16.22
C ILE A 159 -9.32 -5.11 -17.13
N THR A 160 -8.78 -4.02 -16.62
CA THR A 160 -8.74 -2.74 -17.34
C THR A 160 -7.81 -2.76 -18.54
N GLY A 161 -6.77 -3.60 -18.51
CA GLY A 161 -5.87 -3.89 -19.63
C GLY A 161 -6.47 -4.79 -20.72
N GLY A 162 -7.70 -5.30 -20.54
CA GLY A 162 -8.47 -6.07 -21.53
C GLY A 162 -8.58 -7.57 -21.25
N ASN A 163 -7.87 -8.11 -20.24
CA ASN A 163 -7.97 -9.51 -19.85
C ASN A 163 -9.04 -9.72 -18.77
N VAL A 164 -10.28 -9.36 -19.11
CA VAL A 164 -11.43 -9.27 -18.18
C VAL A 164 -11.68 -10.57 -17.43
N ARG A 165 -11.86 -11.69 -18.15
CA ARG A 165 -12.20 -12.99 -17.55
C ARG A 165 -11.13 -13.49 -16.59
N LYS A 166 -9.84 -13.30 -16.91
CA LYS A 166 -8.74 -13.70 -16.01
C LYS A 166 -8.68 -12.79 -14.79
N GLY A 167 -8.76 -11.48 -14.99
CA GLY A 167 -8.68 -10.50 -13.92
C GLY A 167 -9.83 -10.64 -12.92
N LEU A 168 -11.07 -10.84 -13.38
CA LEU A 168 -12.23 -11.04 -12.50
C LEU A 168 -12.11 -12.33 -11.67
N ARG A 169 -11.73 -13.45 -12.29
CA ARG A 169 -11.48 -14.71 -11.57
C ARG A 169 -10.38 -14.55 -10.52
N GLN A 170 -9.33 -13.80 -10.84
CA GLN A 170 -8.25 -13.50 -9.90
C GLN A 170 -8.75 -12.65 -8.72
N LEU A 171 -9.51 -11.58 -8.98
CA LEU A 171 -10.11 -10.74 -7.94
C LEU A 171 -11.06 -11.54 -7.02
N GLN A 172 -11.89 -12.41 -7.57
CA GLN A 172 -12.77 -13.28 -6.78
C GLN A 172 -11.99 -14.28 -5.92
N LYS A 173 -10.92 -14.87 -6.47
CA LYS A 173 -10.05 -15.78 -5.73
C LYS A 173 -9.36 -15.08 -4.56
N ILE A 174 -8.79 -13.89 -4.78
CA ILE A 174 -8.10 -13.14 -3.73
C ILE A 174 -9.06 -12.62 -2.66
N TYR A 175 -10.29 -12.22 -3.04
CA TYR A 175 -11.32 -11.83 -2.08
C TYR A 175 -11.60 -12.95 -1.07
N LYS A 176 -11.77 -14.19 -1.56
CA LYS A 176 -11.94 -15.40 -0.72
C LYS A 176 -10.69 -15.74 0.12
N LYS A 177 -9.48 -15.47 -0.40
CA LYS A 177 -8.23 -15.68 0.36
C LYS A 177 -8.13 -14.77 1.58
N TYR A 178 -8.76 -13.59 1.59
CA TYR A 178 -8.76 -12.72 2.79
C TYR A 178 -9.46 -13.36 4.00
N ASP A 179 -10.33 -14.34 3.78
CA ASP A 179 -11.06 -15.05 4.85
C ASP A 179 -10.38 -16.36 5.29
N ARG A 180 -9.22 -16.69 4.73
CA ARG A 180 -8.53 -17.96 4.95
C ARG A 180 -7.02 -17.75 5.14
N GLY A 181 -6.34 -18.72 5.75
CA GLY A 181 -4.87 -18.75 5.86
C GLY A 181 -4.26 -17.40 6.27
N THR A 182 -3.37 -16.86 5.42
CA THR A 182 -2.66 -15.60 5.66
C THR A 182 -3.57 -14.39 5.70
N GLY A 183 -4.71 -14.39 5.00
CA GLY A 183 -5.70 -13.32 5.06
C GLY A 183 -6.38 -13.24 6.43
N LYS A 184 -6.76 -14.40 6.98
CA LYS A 184 -7.32 -14.49 8.34
C LYS A 184 -6.29 -14.07 9.40
N SER A 185 -5.03 -14.46 9.24
CA SER A 185 -3.94 -14.03 10.12
C SER A 185 -3.75 -12.51 10.07
N LEU A 186 -3.78 -11.92 8.87
CA LEU A 186 -3.69 -10.46 8.72
C LEU A 186 -4.84 -9.75 9.42
N ARG A 187 -6.09 -10.24 9.30
CA ARG A 187 -7.25 -9.66 10.00
C ARG A 187 -7.06 -9.57 11.51
N GLN A 188 -6.46 -10.60 12.11
CA GLN A 188 -6.23 -10.66 13.56
C GLN A 188 -5.11 -9.73 14.02
N LYS A 189 -4.04 -9.61 13.21
CA LYS A 189 -2.86 -8.79 13.54
C LYS A 189 -3.06 -7.31 13.23
N ASP A 190 -3.67 -7.00 12.09
CA ASP A 190 -3.87 -5.65 11.57
C ASP A 190 -5.20 -5.58 10.81
N TYR A 191 -6.28 -5.37 11.57
CA TYR A 191 -7.63 -5.27 11.03
C TYR A 191 -7.77 -4.16 10.00
N ALA A 192 -7.13 -3.01 10.22
CA ALA A 192 -7.24 -1.87 9.33
C ALA A 192 -6.61 -2.15 7.97
N THR A 193 -5.40 -2.70 7.92
CA THR A 193 -4.76 -3.12 6.67
C THR A 193 -5.59 -4.18 5.95
N TRP A 194 -6.06 -5.20 6.68
CA TRP A 194 -6.95 -6.23 6.14
C TRP A 194 -8.23 -5.63 5.52
N ALA A 195 -8.92 -4.75 6.24
CA ALA A 195 -10.17 -4.14 5.80
C ALA A 195 -9.94 -3.25 4.57
N ILE A 196 -8.89 -2.41 4.57
CA ILE A 196 -8.54 -1.53 3.44
C ILE A 196 -8.25 -2.35 2.19
N TRP A 197 -7.54 -3.46 2.31
CA TRP A 197 -7.18 -4.27 1.14
C TRP A 197 -8.34 -5.11 0.64
N LYS A 198 -9.08 -5.78 1.55
CA LYS A 198 -10.22 -6.63 1.17
C LYS A 198 -11.33 -5.81 0.51
N THR A 199 -11.67 -4.66 1.07
CA THR A 199 -12.71 -3.76 0.52
C THR A 199 -12.29 -3.09 -0.78
N GLY A 200 -10.99 -2.98 -1.05
CA GLY A 200 -10.46 -2.52 -2.34
C GLY A 200 -10.94 -3.36 -3.52
N ILE A 201 -11.15 -4.68 -3.33
CA ILE A 201 -11.57 -5.59 -4.41
C ILE A 201 -12.95 -5.22 -4.99
N PRO A 202 -14.04 -5.18 -4.21
CA PRO A 202 -15.35 -4.77 -4.72
C PRO A 202 -15.35 -3.34 -5.26
N ILE A 203 -14.55 -2.43 -4.70
CA ILE A 203 -14.37 -1.06 -5.24
C ILE A 203 -13.78 -1.11 -6.66
N TRP A 204 -12.73 -1.91 -6.89
CA TRP A 204 -12.12 -2.06 -8.21
C TRP A 204 -13.03 -2.74 -9.22
N ILE A 205 -13.81 -3.75 -8.79
CA ILE A 205 -14.85 -4.36 -9.63
C ILE A 205 -15.90 -3.31 -10.03
N GLY A 206 -16.36 -2.48 -9.08
CA GLY A 206 -17.31 -1.39 -9.35
C GLY A 206 -16.81 -0.42 -10.40
N ARG A 207 -15.55 0.02 -10.29
CA ARG A 207 -14.92 0.87 -11.31
C ARG A 207 -14.82 0.19 -12.67
N ALA A 208 -14.56 -1.12 -12.70
CA ALA A 208 -14.56 -1.87 -13.94
C ALA A 208 -15.97 -1.99 -14.56
N ILE A 209 -17.03 -2.05 -13.74
CA ILE A 209 -18.42 -2.03 -14.20
C ILE A 209 -18.78 -0.65 -14.76
N ILE A 210 -18.48 0.42 -14.02
CA ILE A 210 -18.69 1.82 -14.43
C ILE A 210 -18.05 2.11 -15.79
N SER A 211 -16.80 1.66 -15.98
CA SER A 211 -16.06 1.83 -17.24
C SER A 211 -16.48 0.87 -18.36
N GLY A 212 -17.54 0.07 -18.15
CA GLY A 212 -18.06 -0.88 -19.14
C GLY A 212 -17.13 -2.07 -19.43
N LYS A 213 -16.09 -2.28 -18.62
CA LYS A 213 -15.12 -3.38 -18.80
C LYS A 213 -15.61 -4.70 -18.24
N VAL A 214 -16.50 -4.67 -17.25
CA VAL A 214 -17.11 -5.85 -16.63
C VAL A 214 -18.62 -5.73 -16.71
N LYS A 215 -19.29 -6.81 -17.11
CA LYS A 215 -20.74 -6.98 -16.95
C LYS A 215 -20.98 -7.91 -15.76
N MET A 216 -21.77 -7.45 -14.80
CA MET A 216 -22.16 -8.19 -13.60
C MET A 216 -23.58 -7.75 -13.24
N GLU A 217 -24.38 -8.67 -12.72
CA GLU A 217 -25.75 -8.36 -12.31
C GLU A 217 -25.75 -7.34 -11.17
N LYS A 218 -26.56 -6.27 -11.30
CA LYS A 218 -26.59 -5.17 -10.33
C LYS A 218 -26.85 -5.65 -8.91
N ARG A 219 -27.80 -6.58 -8.75
CA ARG A 219 -28.17 -7.15 -7.45
C ARG A 219 -27.04 -7.98 -6.84
N GLU A 220 -26.27 -8.69 -7.67
CA GLU A 220 -25.09 -9.45 -7.22
C GLU A 220 -24.00 -8.48 -6.73
N TYR A 221 -23.68 -7.47 -7.54
CA TYR A 221 -22.66 -6.48 -7.19
C TYR A 221 -23.03 -5.66 -5.94
N ALA A 222 -24.30 -5.29 -5.79
CA ALA A 222 -24.79 -4.57 -4.62
C ALA A 222 -24.54 -5.34 -3.31
N LYS A 223 -24.68 -6.68 -3.32
CA LYS A 223 -24.35 -7.52 -2.15
C LYS A 223 -22.86 -7.45 -1.80
N TRP A 224 -21.99 -7.57 -2.80
CA TRP A 224 -20.53 -7.42 -2.60
C TRP A 224 -20.16 -6.07 -2.01
N LEU A 225 -20.80 -5.00 -2.49
CA LEU A 225 -20.52 -3.64 -2.03
C LEU A 225 -21.03 -3.42 -0.59
N GLN A 226 -22.22 -3.95 -0.26
CA GLN A 226 -22.78 -3.93 1.09
C GLN A 226 -21.90 -4.69 2.09
N GLU A 227 -21.41 -5.89 1.71
CA GLU A 227 -20.47 -6.65 2.53
C GLU A 227 -19.20 -5.85 2.79
N ALA A 228 -18.63 -5.22 1.74
CA ALA A 228 -17.43 -4.41 1.87
C ALA A 228 -17.63 -3.22 2.82
N GLU A 229 -18.77 -2.55 2.73
CA GLU A 229 -19.13 -1.44 3.59
C GLU A 229 -19.22 -1.85 5.06
N GLY A 230 -19.79 -3.04 5.35
CA GLY A 230 -19.84 -3.60 6.71
C GLY A 230 -18.46 -3.83 7.33
N LEU A 231 -17.42 -4.08 6.53
CA LEU A 231 -16.04 -4.25 7.02
C LEU A 231 -15.38 -2.93 7.45
N LEU A 232 -15.92 -1.79 7.04
CA LEU A 232 -15.42 -0.45 7.37
C LEU A 232 -15.95 0.07 8.72
N SER A 233 -16.64 -0.78 9.48
CA SER A 233 -16.99 -0.60 10.87
C SER A 233 -16.13 -1.52 11.72
N VAL A 234 -15.24 -0.96 12.54
CA VAL A 234 -14.33 -1.75 13.39
C VAL A 234 -15.14 -2.47 14.46
N PRO A 235 -15.06 -3.81 14.59
CA PRO A 235 -15.76 -4.52 15.64
C PRO A 235 -15.30 -4.06 17.03
N PRO A 236 -16.20 -3.99 18.02
CA PRO A 236 -15.84 -3.67 19.40
C PRO A 236 -14.68 -4.55 19.90
N GLY A 237 -13.74 -3.95 20.62
CA GLY A 237 -12.56 -4.64 21.15
C GLY A 237 -11.46 -4.96 20.12
N THR A 238 -11.64 -4.64 18.83
CA THR A 238 -10.60 -4.84 17.81
C THR A 238 -9.61 -3.67 17.79
N LYS A 239 -8.31 -3.95 17.94
CA LYS A 239 -7.26 -2.93 17.75
C LYS A 239 -7.18 -2.52 16.27
N SER A 240 -7.32 -1.22 16.01
CA SER A 240 -7.24 -0.64 14.67
C SER A 240 -6.54 0.71 14.73
N TRP A 241 -5.55 0.93 13.87
CA TRP A 241 -4.88 2.23 13.73
C TRP A 241 -5.71 3.22 12.90
N VAL A 242 -6.75 2.75 12.19
CA VAL A 242 -7.75 3.60 11.55
C VAL A 242 -8.99 3.71 12.44
N LYS A 243 -9.32 4.94 12.85
CA LYS A 243 -10.57 5.25 13.55
C LYS A 243 -11.75 5.39 12.60
N ASN A 244 -11.52 5.96 11.42
CA ASN A 244 -12.55 6.17 10.40
C ASN A 244 -12.00 5.89 8.99
N PHE A 245 -12.61 4.95 8.27
CA PHE A 245 -12.25 4.62 6.89
C PHE A 245 -12.87 5.59 5.86
N GLY A 246 -12.77 6.89 6.10
CA GLY A 246 -13.46 7.93 5.31
C GLY A 246 -13.21 7.81 3.81
N PHE A 247 -11.95 7.63 3.38
CA PHE A 247 -11.61 7.43 1.97
C PHE A 247 -12.33 6.23 1.34
N ARG A 248 -12.35 5.07 2.01
CA ARG A 248 -13.01 3.86 1.49
C ARG A 248 -14.52 4.02 1.43
N LYS A 249 -15.12 4.64 2.45
CA LYS A 249 -16.55 4.97 2.47
C LYS A 249 -16.91 5.90 1.32
N ASN A 250 -16.09 6.92 1.03
CA ASN A 250 -16.30 7.82 -0.09
C ASN A 250 -16.22 7.11 -1.45
N GLU A 251 -15.26 6.19 -1.63
CA GLU A 251 -15.18 5.37 -2.85
C GLU A 251 -16.43 4.51 -3.06
N ILE A 252 -16.93 3.87 -1.99
CA ILE A 252 -18.17 3.08 -2.03
C ILE A 252 -19.38 3.95 -2.38
N ALA A 253 -19.51 5.12 -1.73
CA ALA A 253 -20.60 6.06 -1.99
C ALA A 253 -20.57 6.59 -3.44
N ALA A 254 -19.38 6.88 -3.98
CA ALA A 254 -19.23 7.29 -5.37
C ALA A 254 -19.71 6.18 -6.34
N ILE A 255 -19.32 4.93 -6.09
CA ILE A 255 -19.76 3.79 -6.91
C ILE A 255 -21.27 3.59 -6.85
N ARG A 256 -21.90 3.66 -5.66
CA ARG A 256 -23.36 3.55 -5.52
C ARG A 256 -24.09 4.61 -6.35
N ARG A 257 -23.64 5.85 -6.26
CA ARG A 257 -24.19 6.97 -7.03
C ARG A 257 -24.08 6.76 -8.54
N GLU A 258 -22.92 6.34 -9.03
CA GLU A 258 -22.69 6.13 -10.46
C GLU A 258 -23.47 4.93 -11.03
N LEU A 259 -23.61 3.86 -10.26
CA LEU A 259 -24.32 2.65 -10.69
C LEU A 259 -25.84 2.66 -10.37
N LYS A 260 -26.30 3.67 -9.62
CA LYS A 260 -27.66 3.80 -9.09
C LYS A 260 -28.06 2.58 -8.24
N LEU A 261 -27.27 2.30 -7.20
CA LEU A 261 -27.41 1.18 -6.26
C LEU A 261 -27.78 1.63 -4.85
#